data_AF-A0A7C7ITA2-F1
#
_entry.id   AF-A0A7C7ITA2-F1
#
_cell.length_a   1.000
_cell.length_b   1.000
_cell.length_c   1.000
_cell.angle_alpha   90.00
_cell.angle_beta   90.00
_cell.angle_gamma   90.00
#
_symmetry.space_group_name_H-M   'P 1'
#
loop_
_entity.id
_entity.type
_entity.pdbx_description
1 polymer ?
#
loop_
_entity_poly.entity_id
_entity_poly.type
_entity_poly.pdbx_seq_one_letter_code
_entity_poly.pdbx_strand_id
1 'polypeptide(L)'
;MKLKVLDDFATNQIQPDSKFVLKHLSVLEEMVRIDSRSFNVNEFEGDRKIPSDMKEILDCAIEYLQQIGLKKIKINTPPESCVNATPILLAELAVSPSKPTLLFYAHLDKQPYMDDEKFKKWGGIAPTELTWNSDRTRAYGRGAADDLSGVISIGMAIDATLRAVESDPENLLKDKLQALPCNIKILYETEEECGS
;
A
#
# COMPACT_ATOMS: atom_id res chain seq x y z
N MET A 1 4.76 -3.84 -25.74
CA MET A 1 3.56 -4.47 -25.16
C MET A 1 2.36 -4.21 -26.05
N LYS A 2 1.51 -5.22 -26.32
CA LYS A 2 0.28 -5.03 -27.11
C LYS A 2 -0.84 -4.59 -26.17
N LEU A 3 -1.46 -3.44 -26.41
CA LEU A 3 -2.54 -2.90 -25.55
C LEU A 3 -3.65 -3.91 -25.30
N LYS A 4 -4.01 -4.68 -26.33
CA LYS A 4 -5.00 -5.75 -26.23
C LYS A 4 -4.67 -6.79 -25.16
N VAL A 5 -3.40 -7.15 -24.96
CA VAL A 5 -3.02 -8.13 -23.93
C VAL A 5 -3.23 -7.57 -22.52
N LEU A 6 -2.93 -6.28 -22.31
CA LEU A 6 -3.24 -5.63 -21.03
C LEU A 6 -4.74 -5.55 -20.80
N ASP A 7 -5.49 -5.14 -21.81
CA ASP A 7 -6.94 -4.99 -21.74
C ASP A 7 -7.63 -6.32 -21.47
N ASP A 8 -7.23 -7.37 -22.18
CA ASP A 8 -7.70 -8.74 -21.96
C ASP A 8 -7.34 -9.22 -20.55
N PHE A 9 -6.12 -8.95 -20.05
CA PHE A 9 -5.74 -9.33 -18.68
C PHE A 9 -6.57 -8.57 -17.64
N ALA A 10 -6.64 -7.24 -17.74
CA ALA A 10 -7.37 -6.41 -16.80
C ALA A 10 -8.85 -6.79 -16.73
N THR A 11 -9.48 -6.96 -17.90
CA THR A 11 -10.89 -7.37 -18.01
C THR A 11 -11.15 -8.72 -17.35
N ASN A 12 -10.24 -9.69 -17.47
CA ASN A 12 -10.48 -11.04 -16.96
C ASN A 12 -9.99 -11.25 -15.52
N GLN A 13 -8.98 -10.51 -15.07
CA GLN A 13 -8.30 -10.76 -13.79
C GLN A 13 -8.60 -9.70 -12.74
N ILE A 14 -8.91 -8.46 -13.11
CA ILE A 14 -9.24 -7.39 -12.15
C ILE A 14 -10.76 -7.35 -11.95
N GLN A 15 -11.29 -8.43 -11.37
CA GLN A 15 -12.71 -8.57 -11.04
C GLN A 15 -12.88 -8.64 -9.51
N PRO A 16 -13.95 -8.05 -8.93
CA PRO A 16 -14.10 -7.92 -7.47
C PRO A 16 -13.84 -9.20 -6.66
N ASP A 17 -14.32 -10.35 -7.15
CA ASP A 17 -14.18 -11.65 -6.46
C ASP A 17 -13.12 -12.56 -7.07
N SER A 18 -12.29 -12.04 -7.99
CA SER A 18 -11.18 -12.81 -8.54
C SER A 18 -10.13 -13.11 -7.45
N LYS A 19 -9.46 -14.26 -7.57
CA LYS A 19 -8.32 -14.59 -6.70
C LYS A 19 -7.23 -13.51 -6.73
N PHE A 20 -7.07 -12.85 -7.88
CA PHE A 20 -6.11 -11.77 -8.07
C PHE A 20 -6.47 -10.55 -7.20
N VAL A 21 -7.69 -10.02 -7.32
CA VAL A 21 -8.13 -8.88 -6.51
C VAL A 21 -8.20 -9.23 -5.02
N LEU A 22 -8.72 -10.41 -4.66
CA LEU A 22 -8.84 -10.84 -3.27
C LEU A 22 -7.48 -10.96 -2.57
N LYS A 23 -6.42 -11.38 -3.28
CA LYS A 23 -5.03 -11.37 -2.76
C LYS A 23 -4.59 -9.96 -2.34
N HIS A 24 -4.94 -8.94 -3.12
CA HIS A 24 -4.58 -7.56 -2.80
C HIS A 24 -5.46 -6.99 -1.69
N LEU A 25 -6.76 -7.31 -1.69
CA LEU A 25 -7.66 -6.87 -0.63
C LEU A 25 -7.33 -7.50 0.74
N SER A 26 -6.76 -8.71 0.79
CA SER A 26 -6.26 -9.26 2.06
C SER A 26 -5.06 -8.48 2.61
N VAL A 27 -4.26 -7.86 1.74
CA VAL A 27 -3.19 -6.95 2.18
C VAL A 27 -3.78 -5.64 2.71
N LEU A 28 -4.84 -5.11 2.07
CA LEU A 28 -5.56 -3.94 2.59
C LEU A 28 -6.09 -4.19 4.01
N GLU A 29 -6.70 -5.35 4.23
CA GLU A 29 -7.20 -5.78 5.55
C GLU A 29 -6.08 -5.78 6.60
N GLU A 30 -4.92 -6.36 6.25
CA GLU A 30 -3.76 -6.38 7.14
C GLU A 30 -3.19 -4.98 7.40
N MET A 31 -3.09 -4.12 6.39
CA MET A 31 -2.62 -2.74 6.56
C MET A 31 -3.59 -1.89 7.40
N VAL A 32 -4.90 -2.15 7.31
CA VAL A 32 -5.91 -1.48 8.14
C VAL A 32 -5.78 -1.90 9.61
N ARG A 33 -5.48 -3.19 9.87
CA ARG A 33 -5.23 -3.73 11.21
C ARG A 33 -4.11 -3.03 11.97
N ILE A 34 -3.05 -2.65 11.26
CA ILE A 34 -1.85 -2.06 11.85
C ILE A 34 -2.12 -0.65 12.37
N ASP A 35 -1.71 -0.31 13.58
CA ASP A 35 -1.81 1.06 14.08
C ASP A 35 -0.64 1.93 13.59
N SER A 36 -0.82 2.58 12.45
CA SER A 36 0.14 3.54 11.86
C SER A 36 -0.27 5.00 12.00
N ARG A 37 -0.98 5.41 13.08
CA ARG A 37 -1.32 6.85 13.23
C ARG A 37 -0.04 7.67 13.52
N SER A 38 0.26 8.68 12.71
CA SER A 38 1.47 9.53 12.79
C SER A 38 1.42 10.59 13.89
N PHE A 39 0.29 10.72 14.56
CA PHE A 39 0.10 11.67 15.65
C PHE A 39 0.39 11.08 17.03
N ASN A 40 0.66 11.98 17.98
CA ASN A 40 0.37 11.72 19.39
C ASN A 40 -1.13 11.51 19.53
N VAL A 41 -1.52 10.30 19.87
CA VAL A 41 -2.90 9.92 20.19
C VAL A 41 -3.02 9.74 21.71
N ASN A 42 -4.23 9.81 22.24
CA ASN A 42 -4.59 9.49 23.62
C ASN A 42 -6.13 9.59 23.67
N GLU A 43 -6.79 8.90 22.73
CA GLU A 43 -8.21 9.10 22.45
C GLU A 43 -9.10 8.47 23.54
N PHE A 44 -8.58 7.42 24.19
CA PHE A 44 -9.21 6.70 25.29
C PHE A 44 -8.17 6.10 26.24
N GLU A 45 -8.65 5.59 27.39
CA GLU A 45 -7.77 4.96 28.39
C GLU A 45 -7.11 3.69 27.83
N GLY A 46 -5.77 3.63 27.91
CA GLY A 46 -4.98 2.54 27.35
C GLY A 46 -4.53 2.75 25.90
N ASP A 47 -4.97 3.83 25.25
CA ASP A 47 -4.39 4.24 23.96
C ASP A 47 -2.92 4.65 24.13
N ARG A 48 -2.12 4.48 23.06
CA ARG A 48 -0.73 4.94 23.05
C ARG A 48 -0.69 6.46 23.17
N LYS A 49 0.44 7.02 23.62
CA LYS A 49 0.63 8.47 23.84
C LYS A 49 1.58 9.14 22.86
N ILE A 50 2.32 8.34 22.11
CA ILE A 50 3.33 8.76 21.15
C ILE A 50 2.97 8.22 19.76
N PRO A 51 3.55 8.77 18.67
CA PRO A 51 3.30 8.29 17.32
C PRO A 51 3.73 6.83 17.16
N SER A 52 3.18 6.16 16.15
CA SER A 52 3.70 4.85 15.73
C SER A 52 5.15 5.00 15.25
N ASP A 53 5.99 4.00 15.49
CA ASP A 53 7.35 3.95 14.92
C ASP A 53 7.35 3.58 13.42
N MET A 54 6.16 3.34 12.87
CA MET A 54 5.87 2.97 11.49
C MET A 54 6.48 1.64 11.05
N LYS A 55 7.13 0.89 11.95
CA LYS A 55 7.88 -0.30 11.60
C LYS A 55 6.97 -1.39 11.04
N GLU A 56 5.86 -1.67 11.71
CA GLU A 56 4.93 -2.74 11.30
C GLU A 56 4.29 -2.47 9.93
N ILE A 57 3.87 -1.22 9.67
CA ILE A 57 3.25 -0.86 8.38
C ILE A 57 4.26 -0.84 7.24
N LEU A 58 5.50 -0.41 7.51
CA LEU A 58 6.60 -0.44 6.54
C LEU A 58 7.00 -1.88 6.22
N ASP A 59 7.10 -2.76 7.23
CA ASP A 59 7.38 -4.19 7.03
C ASP A 59 6.28 -4.86 6.18
N CYS A 60 5.00 -4.58 6.48
CA CYS A 60 3.88 -5.05 5.68
C CYS A 60 3.96 -4.56 4.22
N ALA A 61 4.28 -3.28 4.00
CA ALA A 61 4.45 -2.72 2.66
C ALA A 61 5.65 -3.32 1.91
N ILE A 62 6.77 -3.58 2.59
CA ILE A 62 7.94 -4.26 2.02
C ILE A 62 7.53 -5.66 1.54
N GLU A 63 6.90 -6.45 2.41
CA GLU A 63 6.48 -7.81 2.08
C GLU A 63 5.52 -7.81 0.90
N TYR A 64 4.54 -6.90 0.89
CA TYR A 64 3.61 -6.75 -0.22
C TYR A 64 4.32 -6.45 -1.54
N LEU A 65 5.20 -5.45 -1.56
CA LEU A 65 5.94 -5.06 -2.77
C LEU A 65 6.87 -6.17 -3.27
N GLN A 66 7.48 -6.94 -2.38
CA GLN A 66 8.27 -8.13 -2.73
C GLN A 66 7.40 -9.22 -3.38
N GLN A 67 6.22 -9.49 -2.81
CA GLN A 67 5.27 -10.48 -3.33
C GLN A 67 4.73 -10.15 -4.72
N ILE A 68 4.82 -8.90 -5.17
CA ILE A 68 4.41 -8.47 -6.52
C ILE A 68 5.61 -8.22 -7.46
N GLY A 69 6.84 -8.51 -7.01
CA GLY A 69 8.03 -8.54 -7.86
C GLY A 69 8.99 -7.35 -7.73
N LEU A 70 8.78 -6.41 -6.79
CA LEU A 70 9.77 -5.36 -6.51
C LEU A 70 10.85 -5.89 -5.56
N LYS A 71 12.06 -6.08 -6.08
CA LYS A 71 13.20 -6.61 -5.28
C LYS A 71 14.11 -5.53 -4.72
N LYS A 72 14.11 -4.33 -5.30
CA LYS A 72 14.91 -3.20 -4.82
C LYS A 72 14.03 -2.31 -3.97
N ILE A 73 14.08 -2.51 -2.66
CA ILE A 73 13.36 -1.70 -1.68
C ILE A 73 14.37 -1.17 -0.66
N LYS A 74 14.23 0.10 -0.29
CA LYS A 74 15.05 0.77 0.71
C LYS A 74 14.13 1.55 1.65
N ILE A 75 14.30 1.36 2.94
CA ILE A 75 13.78 2.30 3.93
C ILE A 75 14.80 3.43 4.10
N ASN A 76 14.34 4.66 3.92
CA ASN A 76 15.13 5.86 4.17
C ASN A 76 14.74 6.40 5.54
N THR A 77 15.52 6.01 6.55
CA THR A 77 15.34 6.47 7.93
C THR A 77 15.93 7.88 8.09
N PRO A 78 15.19 8.82 8.68
CA PRO A 78 15.71 10.15 8.95
C PRO A 78 16.86 10.12 9.98
N PRO A 79 17.76 11.12 9.97
CA PRO A 79 18.81 11.23 10.98
C PRO A 79 18.24 11.40 12.40
N GLU A 80 18.96 10.93 13.43
CA GLU A 80 18.54 11.04 14.84
C GLU A 80 18.27 12.48 15.30
N SER A 81 18.84 13.48 14.63
CA SER A 81 18.58 14.90 14.90
C SER A 81 17.17 15.36 14.52
N CYS A 82 16.44 14.58 13.70
CA CYS A 82 15.08 14.85 13.26
C CYS A 82 14.08 14.08 14.15
N VAL A 83 13.88 14.57 15.37
CA VAL A 83 13.26 13.83 16.50
C VAL A 83 11.83 13.33 16.26
N ASN A 84 11.12 13.88 15.27
CA ASN A 84 9.74 13.47 14.93
C ASN A 84 9.59 12.91 13.51
N ALA A 85 10.67 12.94 12.72
CA ALA A 85 10.60 12.47 11.35
C ALA A 85 10.48 10.94 11.34
N THR A 86 9.67 10.39 10.44
CA THR A 86 9.49 8.95 10.31
C THR A 86 10.07 8.44 8.97
N PRO A 87 10.32 7.13 8.85
CA PRO A 87 10.97 6.60 7.66
C PRO A 87 10.05 6.63 6.44
N ILE A 88 10.64 6.83 5.26
CA ILE A 88 9.95 6.64 3.99
C ILE A 88 10.43 5.36 3.30
N LEU A 89 9.53 4.69 2.58
CA LEU A 89 9.82 3.53 1.75
C LEU A 89 10.09 3.98 0.32
N LEU A 90 11.20 3.51 -0.24
CA LEU A 90 11.56 3.71 -1.64
C LEU A 90 11.66 2.35 -2.33
N ALA A 91 11.01 2.18 -3.47
CA ALA A 91 11.16 0.97 -4.29
C ALA A 91 11.39 1.28 -5.77
N GLU A 92 12.03 0.35 -6.48
CA GLU A 92 12.36 0.50 -7.90
C GLU A 92 12.16 -0.81 -8.68
N LEU A 93 11.55 -0.68 -9.85
CA LEU A 93 11.60 -1.64 -10.95
C LEU A 93 12.26 -0.98 -12.17
N ALA A 94 13.56 -1.27 -12.36
CA ALA A 94 14.32 -0.80 -13.51
C ALA A 94 14.08 -1.71 -14.72
N VAL A 95 13.57 -1.11 -15.80
CA VAL A 95 13.32 -1.75 -17.09
C VAL A 95 14.43 -1.41 -18.08
N SER A 96 14.68 -0.13 -18.37
CA SER A 96 15.73 0.33 -19.28
C SER A 96 16.10 1.80 -19.03
N PRO A 97 17.39 2.17 -19.06
CA PRO A 97 17.83 3.56 -19.05
C PRO A 97 17.27 4.42 -20.20
N SER A 98 16.89 3.80 -21.32
CA SER A 98 16.31 4.51 -22.48
C SER A 98 14.82 4.81 -22.35
N LYS A 99 14.15 4.29 -21.31
CA LYS A 99 12.72 4.47 -21.08
C LYS A 99 12.48 5.52 -20.00
N PRO A 100 11.34 6.25 -20.06
CA PRO A 100 10.97 7.19 -19.01
C PRO A 100 10.79 6.46 -17.66
N THR A 101 10.83 7.21 -16.57
CA THR A 101 10.54 6.71 -15.22
C THR A 101 9.24 7.32 -14.71
N LEU A 102 8.32 6.48 -14.26
CA LEU A 102 7.11 6.90 -13.56
C LEU A 102 7.31 6.69 -12.06
N LEU A 103 7.07 7.74 -11.28
CA LEU A 103 7.08 7.70 -9.81
C LEU A 103 5.64 7.64 -9.31
N PHE A 104 5.33 6.64 -8.50
CA PHE A 104 4.10 6.56 -7.74
C PHE A 104 4.34 7.01 -6.30
N TYR A 105 3.36 7.73 -5.77
CA TYR A 105 3.34 8.22 -4.40
C TYR A 105 2.04 7.76 -3.74
N ALA A 106 2.13 7.41 -2.47
CA ALA A 106 1.03 7.19 -1.53
C ALA A 106 1.58 7.34 -0.11
N HIS A 107 0.74 7.32 0.91
CA HIS A 107 1.17 7.35 2.31
C HIS A 107 0.65 6.14 3.10
N LEU A 108 1.34 5.81 4.19
CA LEU A 108 1.08 4.64 5.02
C LEU A 108 0.58 5.01 6.42
N ASP A 109 0.72 6.27 6.81
CA ASP A 109 0.22 6.76 8.08
C ASP A 109 -1.29 7.05 8.03
N LYS A 110 -1.89 7.26 9.20
CA LYS A 110 -3.36 7.35 9.33
C LYS A 110 -3.75 8.45 10.31
N GLN A 111 -4.86 9.13 10.05
CA GLN A 111 -5.52 9.96 11.06
C GLN A 111 -5.90 9.18 12.35
N PRO A 112 -6.08 9.89 13.49
CA PRO A 112 -6.71 9.35 14.69
C PRO A 112 -8.10 8.75 14.45
N TYR A 113 -8.58 7.94 15.38
CA TYR A 113 -9.88 7.25 15.28
C TYR A 113 -11.07 8.17 15.52
N MET A 114 -10.84 9.28 16.22
CA MET A 114 -11.79 10.32 16.62
C MET A 114 -12.97 9.78 17.44
N ASP A 115 -12.72 8.77 18.29
CA ASP A 115 -13.74 8.12 19.12
C ASP A 115 -13.18 7.55 20.43
N ASP A 116 -14.06 7.05 21.31
CA ASP A 116 -13.69 6.39 22.58
C ASP A 116 -13.42 4.89 22.43
N GLU A 117 -13.06 4.19 23.51
CA GLU A 117 -12.75 2.75 23.49
C GLU A 117 -13.92 1.86 23.07
N LYS A 118 -15.14 2.41 23.00
CA LYS A 118 -16.34 1.69 22.58
C LYS A 118 -16.63 1.86 21.09
N PHE A 119 -15.91 2.74 20.40
CA PHE A 119 -16.00 2.98 18.96
C PHE A 119 -17.45 3.13 18.44
N LYS A 120 -18.32 3.81 19.19
CA LYS A 120 -19.75 3.93 18.86
C LYS A 120 -19.99 4.66 17.54
N LYS A 121 -19.14 5.63 17.17
CA LYS A 121 -19.21 6.32 15.87
C LYS A 121 -18.83 5.40 14.72
N TRP A 122 -18.11 4.32 15.02
CA TRP A 122 -17.76 3.23 14.11
C TRP A 122 -18.71 2.02 14.25
N GLY A 123 -19.89 2.20 14.85
CA GLY A 123 -20.87 1.13 15.03
C GLY A 123 -20.48 0.07 16.06
N GLY A 124 -19.51 0.36 16.93
CA GLY A 124 -18.98 -0.57 17.92
C GLY A 124 -17.89 -1.50 17.37
N ILE A 125 -17.43 -1.27 16.14
CA ILE A 125 -16.36 -2.03 15.49
C ILE A 125 -15.09 -1.20 15.56
N ALA A 126 -13.95 -1.84 15.86
CA ALA A 126 -12.68 -1.14 15.93
C ALA A 126 -12.32 -0.57 14.54
N PRO A 127 -11.78 0.67 14.44
CA PRO A 127 -11.37 1.24 13.16
C PRO A 127 -10.24 0.46 12.47
N THR A 128 -9.53 -0.38 13.22
CA THR A 128 -8.50 -1.31 12.72
C THR A 128 -9.09 -2.61 12.17
N GLU A 129 -10.40 -2.83 12.26
CA GLU A 129 -11.06 -3.99 11.66
C GLU A 129 -11.69 -3.58 10.32
N LEU A 130 -11.11 -4.05 9.21
CA LEU A 130 -11.67 -3.80 7.89
C LEU A 130 -12.96 -4.61 7.72
N THR A 131 -14.08 -3.92 7.56
CA THR A 131 -15.37 -4.56 7.31
C THR A 131 -15.96 -4.09 5.98
N TRP A 132 -16.92 -4.84 5.46
CA TRP A 132 -17.59 -4.53 4.19
C TRP A 132 -19.09 -4.38 4.42
N ASN A 133 -19.73 -3.51 3.65
CA ASN A 133 -21.20 -3.54 3.57
C ASN A 133 -21.69 -4.83 2.90
N SER A 134 -23.01 -5.08 2.97
CA SER A 134 -23.62 -6.35 2.54
C SER A 134 -23.36 -6.72 1.08
N ASP A 135 -23.24 -5.74 0.19
CA ASP A 135 -22.98 -5.95 -1.25
C ASP A 135 -21.50 -5.82 -1.64
N ARG A 136 -20.61 -5.64 -0.64
CA ARG A 136 -19.15 -5.49 -0.80
C ARG A 136 -18.72 -4.33 -1.70
N THR A 137 -19.54 -3.30 -1.85
CA THR A 137 -19.18 -2.08 -2.60
C THR A 137 -18.49 -1.02 -1.76
N ARG A 138 -18.52 -1.16 -0.42
CA ARG A 138 -17.89 -0.22 0.51
C ARG A 138 -17.14 -0.96 1.60
N ALA A 139 -15.87 -0.58 1.78
CA ALA A 139 -15.05 -1.01 2.89
C ALA A 139 -15.05 0.07 3.98
N TYR A 140 -15.09 -0.35 5.25
CA TYR A 140 -15.01 0.51 6.44
C TYR A 140 -13.78 0.13 7.24
N GLY A 141 -12.94 1.12 7.55
CA GLY A 141 -11.74 0.98 8.35
C GLY A 141 -10.91 2.26 8.27
N ARG A 142 -10.24 2.63 9.35
CA ARG A 142 -9.32 3.77 9.35
C ARG A 142 -8.14 3.43 8.44
N GLY A 143 -7.86 4.33 7.50
CA GLY A 143 -6.84 4.16 6.48
C GLY A 143 -7.32 3.50 5.20
N ALA A 144 -8.50 2.88 5.21
CA ALA A 144 -8.95 2.04 4.08
C ALA A 144 -9.01 2.82 2.77
N ALA A 145 -9.57 4.03 2.80
CA ALA A 145 -9.59 4.92 1.63
C ALA A 145 -8.35 5.81 1.55
N ASP A 146 -7.94 6.40 2.69
CA ASP A 146 -6.89 7.42 2.79
C ASP A 146 -5.72 6.92 3.65
N ASP A 147 -4.60 6.49 3.06
CA ASP A 147 -4.38 6.25 1.61
C ASP A 147 -3.95 4.81 1.31
N LEU A 148 -4.32 3.85 2.18
CA LEU A 148 -3.98 2.45 1.96
C LEU A 148 -4.63 1.92 0.66
N SER A 149 -5.77 2.46 0.24
CA SER A 149 -6.33 2.13 -1.08
C SER A 149 -5.42 2.56 -2.24
N GLY A 150 -4.71 3.69 -2.11
CA GLY A 150 -3.70 4.15 -3.06
C GLY A 150 -2.55 3.16 -3.16
N VAL A 151 -1.98 2.76 -2.01
CA VAL A 151 -0.91 1.74 -1.91
C VAL A 151 -1.31 0.44 -2.62
N ILE A 152 -2.52 -0.05 -2.34
CA ILE A 152 -3.05 -1.30 -2.90
C ILE A 152 -3.36 -1.16 -4.39
N SER A 153 -3.92 -0.04 -4.82
CA SER A 153 -4.23 0.21 -6.23
C SER A 153 -2.97 0.29 -7.09
N ILE A 154 -1.94 0.98 -6.60
CA ILE A 154 -0.62 1.07 -7.25
C ILE A 154 -0.01 -0.33 -7.37
N GLY A 155 0.08 -1.07 -6.27
CA GLY A 155 0.69 -2.39 -6.28
C GLY A 155 -0.10 -3.41 -7.12
N MET A 156 -1.44 -3.37 -7.11
CA MET A 156 -2.29 -4.22 -7.94
C MET A 156 -2.10 -3.91 -9.43
N ALA A 157 -2.02 -2.63 -9.81
CA ALA A 157 -1.74 -2.23 -11.19
C ALA A 157 -0.37 -2.73 -11.67
N ILE A 158 0.64 -2.70 -10.80
CA ILE A 158 1.98 -3.23 -11.09
C ILE A 158 1.96 -4.76 -11.24
N ASP A 159 1.35 -5.50 -10.29
CA ASP A 159 1.24 -6.97 -10.35
C ASP A 159 0.51 -7.39 -11.64
N ALA A 160 -0.60 -6.72 -11.97
CA ALA A 160 -1.37 -7.00 -13.19
C ALA A 160 -0.54 -6.75 -14.46
N THR A 161 0.17 -5.63 -14.51
CA THR A 161 1.00 -5.26 -15.68
C THR A 161 2.15 -6.25 -15.87
N LEU A 162 2.81 -6.67 -14.78
CA LEU A 162 3.88 -7.67 -14.82
C LEU A 162 3.36 -9.01 -15.34
N ARG A 163 2.25 -9.52 -14.77
CA ARG A 163 1.65 -10.79 -15.19
C ARG A 163 1.19 -10.76 -16.64
N ALA A 164 0.62 -9.64 -17.10
CA ALA A 164 0.17 -9.49 -18.49
C ALA A 164 1.31 -9.56 -19.50
N VAL A 165 2.55 -9.26 -19.09
CA VAL A 165 3.75 -9.45 -19.93
C VAL A 165 4.46 -10.77 -19.64
N GLU A 166 3.80 -11.71 -18.96
CA GLU A 166 4.34 -13.01 -18.54
C GLU A 166 5.62 -12.88 -17.69
N SER A 167 5.68 -11.80 -16.90
CA SER A 167 6.69 -11.63 -15.86
C SER A 167 6.00 -11.89 -14.52
N ASP A 168 6.53 -12.82 -13.73
CA ASP A 168 6.02 -13.08 -12.38
C ASP A 168 7.12 -12.80 -11.32
N PRO A 169 6.75 -12.68 -10.02
CA PRO A 169 7.71 -12.40 -8.95
C PRO A 169 8.86 -13.42 -8.84
N GLU A 170 8.59 -14.68 -9.22
CA GLU A 170 9.54 -15.80 -9.17
C GLU A 170 10.47 -15.83 -10.41
N ASN A 171 9.98 -15.32 -11.55
CA ASN A 171 10.61 -15.33 -12.86
C ASN A 171 10.58 -13.95 -13.53
N LEU A 172 11.24 -12.95 -12.91
CA LEU A 172 11.50 -11.64 -13.52
C LEU A 172 12.49 -11.79 -14.70
N LEU A 173 12.00 -12.25 -15.84
CA LEU A 173 12.79 -12.37 -17.06
C LEU A 173 13.04 -10.96 -17.62
N LYS A 174 14.30 -10.53 -17.62
CA LYS A 174 14.71 -9.20 -18.12
C LYS A 174 14.17 -8.89 -19.52
N ASP A 175 14.09 -9.90 -20.38
CA ASP A 175 13.57 -9.76 -21.75
C ASP A 175 12.07 -9.47 -21.78
N LYS A 176 11.29 -10.00 -20.83
CA LYS A 176 9.85 -9.74 -20.69
C LYS A 176 9.59 -8.36 -20.11
N LEU A 177 10.42 -7.91 -19.15
CA LEU A 177 10.35 -6.56 -18.61
C LEU A 177 10.54 -5.49 -19.70
N GLN A 178 11.29 -5.77 -20.77
CA GLN A 178 11.40 -4.85 -21.92
C GLN A 178 10.06 -4.57 -22.63
N ALA A 179 9.01 -5.34 -22.37
CA ALA A 179 7.68 -5.01 -22.87
C ALA A 179 7.07 -3.78 -22.16
N LEU A 180 7.46 -3.50 -20.91
CA LEU A 180 6.95 -2.38 -20.11
C LEU A 180 7.34 -1.02 -20.71
N PRO A 181 6.47 -0.01 -20.67
CA PRO A 181 6.73 1.28 -21.32
C PRO A 181 7.68 2.20 -20.53
N CYS A 182 7.81 1.99 -19.22
CA CYS A 182 8.59 2.84 -18.32
C CYS A 182 9.29 2.01 -17.24
N ASN A 183 10.29 2.62 -16.61
CA ASN A 183 10.75 2.23 -15.29
C ASN A 183 9.72 2.67 -14.25
N ILE A 184 9.66 1.96 -13.12
CA ILE A 184 8.75 2.30 -12.02
C ILE A 184 9.58 2.63 -10.78
N LYS A 185 9.23 3.72 -10.12
CA LYS A 185 9.67 4.04 -8.77
C LYS A 185 8.45 4.23 -7.87
N ILE A 186 8.61 3.89 -6.61
CA ILE A 186 7.61 4.08 -5.56
C ILE A 186 8.25 4.87 -4.43
N LEU A 187 7.52 5.86 -3.92
CA LEU A 187 7.79 6.53 -2.66
C LEU A 187 6.53 6.41 -1.81
N TYR A 188 6.61 5.68 -0.70
CA TYR A 188 5.57 5.73 0.32
C TYR A 188 6.10 6.43 1.55
N GLU A 189 5.45 7.52 1.95
CA GLU A 189 5.80 8.23 3.17
C GLU A 189 4.94 7.79 4.36
N THR A 190 5.26 8.30 5.54
CA THR A 190 4.56 7.98 6.79
C THR A 190 4.29 9.22 7.65
N GLU A 191 4.27 10.41 7.03
CA GLU A 191 4.04 11.70 7.69
C GLU A 191 2.99 12.57 7.00
N GLU A 192 2.27 12.05 6.00
CA GLU A 192 1.38 12.88 5.16
C GLU A 192 0.29 13.55 6.01
N GLU A 193 -0.26 12.77 6.93
CA GLU A 193 -1.35 13.23 7.79
C GLU A 193 -0.87 14.30 8.78
N CYS A 194 0.45 14.36 9.05
CA CYS A 194 1.08 15.31 9.97
C CYS A 194 1.97 16.38 9.30
N GLY A 195 1.98 16.46 7.97
CA GLY A 195 2.53 17.59 7.21
C GLY A 195 3.69 17.30 6.25
N SER A 196 4.05 16.03 6.02
CA SER A 196 5.16 15.59 5.14
C SER A 196 6.52 16.24 5.47
#